data_AF-A0AAV8PRN9-F1
#
_entry.id   AF-A0AAV8PRN9-F1
#
_cell.length_a   1.000
_cell.length_b   1.000
_cell.length_c   1.000
_cell.angle_alpha   90.00
_cell.angle_beta   90.00
_cell.angle_gamma   90.00
#
_symmetry.space_group_name_H-M   'P 1'
#
loop_
_entity.id
_entity.type
_entity.pdbx_description
1 polymer ?
#
loop_
_entity_poly.entity_id
_entity_poly.type
_entity_poly.pdbx_seq_one_letter_code
_entity_poly.pdbx_strand_id
1 'polypeptide(L)'
;MASTETSTTSTTNDFSGGKPAPESGYVVPSRPPPNLFFLDFGLRLLLFAAAVSALVVMVTSKQTKLIPIIVAPSLQSFVVRDAKFQYSPAFIYLVAALSVTCLYSIITMLVSLFAIASPSPSPRMLFLLILFDTLMAGVMASATGNAGSVAYIGLKGNSHVNWNKICNVYGKFCRHVGSSAAVSLVASIVLVLLVVLSSYSLYRRCR
;
A
#
# COMPACT_ATOMS: atom_id res chain seq x y z
N MET A 1 49.56 -45.52 27.54
CA MET A 1 49.32 -46.12 28.87
C MET A 1 50.20 -45.37 29.86
N ALA A 2 49.61 -44.97 31.00
CA ALA A 2 50.15 -44.22 32.15
C ALA A 2 50.39 -42.71 31.93
N SER A 3 50.06 -41.76 32.81
CA SER A 3 49.28 -41.62 34.06
C SER A 3 49.25 -40.10 34.37
N THR A 4 48.11 -39.47 34.67
CA THR A 4 47.66 -39.02 36.02
C THR A 4 48.30 -37.71 36.58
N GLU A 5 47.47 -36.67 36.65
CA GLU A 5 47.17 -35.68 37.74
C GLU A 5 48.25 -34.91 38.56
N THR A 6 48.06 -33.57 38.56
CA THR A 6 47.78 -32.63 39.70
C THR A 6 48.81 -32.34 40.81
N SER A 7 49.21 -31.05 40.95
CA SER A 7 49.19 -30.20 42.19
C SER A 7 50.30 -29.12 42.19
N THR A 8 49.95 -27.82 42.12
CA THR A 8 49.78 -26.85 43.23
C THR A 8 51.06 -26.07 43.59
N THR A 9 51.08 -24.76 43.35
CA THR A 9 51.78 -23.81 44.23
C THR A 9 51.05 -22.46 44.22
N SER A 10 50.58 -22.10 45.39
CA SER A 10 49.94 -20.84 45.76
C SER A 10 50.95 -19.69 45.76
N THR A 11 50.58 -18.52 45.24
CA THR A 11 51.08 -17.25 45.80
C THR A 11 50.00 -16.19 45.66
N THR A 12 49.44 -15.83 46.80
CA THR A 12 48.61 -14.66 47.06
C THR A 12 49.36 -13.38 46.72
N ASN A 13 48.68 -12.39 46.14
CA ASN A 13 48.87 -10.98 46.46
C ASN A 13 47.62 -10.19 46.03
N ASP A 14 46.81 -9.86 47.03
CA ASP A 14 45.78 -8.82 46.98
C ASP A 14 46.45 -7.45 46.75
N PHE A 15 45.96 -6.70 45.76
CA PHE A 15 45.98 -5.23 45.82
C PHE A 15 44.77 -4.65 45.10
N SER A 16 43.73 -4.41 45.91
CA SER A 16 42.90 -3.20 45.93
C SER A 16 42.38 -2.62 44.60
N GLY A 17 41.06 -2.73 44.44
CA GLY A 17 40.24 -1.52 44.36
C GLY A 17 40.10 -0.85 42.99
N GLY A 18 39.34 -1.49 42.09
CA GLY A 18 38.75 -0.81 40.93
C GLY A 18 37.48 -1.54 40.51
N LYS A 19 36.33 -1.17 41.09
CA LYS A 19 35.01 -1.68 40.69
C LYS A 19 34.74 -1.20 39.25
N PRO A 20 34.68 -2.07 38.22
CA PRO A 20 34.17 -1.61 36.93
C PRO A 20 32.70 -1.24 37.14
N ALA A 21 32.34 -0.03 36.71
CA ALA A 21 30.97 0.46 36.73
C ALA A 21 30.04 -0.54 36.03
N PRO A 22 28.78 -0.71 36.47
CA PRO A 22 27.84 -1.53 35.75
C PRO A 22 27.63 -0.89 34.39
N GLU A 23 28.04 -1.59 33.33
CA GLU A 23 27.60 -1.29 31.97
C GLU A 23 26.07 -1.23 32.04
N SER A 24 25.51 -0.02 31.91
CA SER A 24 24.08 0.18 31.85
C SER A 24 23.63 -0.41 30.51
N GLY A 25 23.45 -1.74 30.51
CA GLY A 25 22.83 -2.48 29.45
C GLY A 25 21.42 -1.96 29.32
N TYR A 26 21.24 -0.94 28.49
CA TYR A 26 19.93 -0.56 27.99
C TYR A 26 19.49 -1.73 27.11
N VAL A 27 18.91 -2.76 27.73
CA VAL A 27 18.23 -3.85 27.04
C VAL A 27 17.04 -3.21 26.36
N VAL A 28 17.23 -2.78 25.12
CA VAL A 28 16.14 -2.28 24.29
C VAL A 28 15.17 -3.46 24.15
N PRO A 29 13.88 -3.29 24.49
CA PRO A 29 12.92 -4.37 24.35
C PRO A 29 12.91 -4.83 22.90
N SER A 30 13.31 -6.08 22.65
CA SER A 30 13.28 -6.73 21.33
C SER A 30 11.85 -6.91 20.79
N ARG A 31 10.84 -6.59 21.63
CA ARG A 31 9.43 -6.64 21.32
C ARG A 31 8.97 -5.27 20.81
N PRO A 32 8.31 -5.18 19.63
CA PRO A 32 7.72 -3.93 19.18
C PRO A 32 6.74 -3.41 20.23
N PRO A 33 6.65 -2.09 20.45
CA PRO A 33 5.65 -1.55 21.36
C PRO A 33 4.25 -2.00 20.91
N PRO A 34 3.33 -2.31 21.84
CA PRO A 34 1.99 -2.83 21.51
C PRO A 34 1.25 -1.94 20.51
N ASN A 35 1.47 -0.63 20.58
CA ASN A 35 0.88 0.36 19.67
C ASN A 35 1.23 0.15 18.19
N LEU A 36 2.41 -0.41 17.88
CA LEU A 36 2.84 -0.63 16.49
C LEU A 36 2.05 -1.74 15.81
N PHE A 37 1.65 -2.77 16.56
CA PHE A 37 0.82 -3.87 16.05
C PHE A 37 -0.61 -3.41 15.76
N PHE A 38 -1.21 -2.64 16.68
CA PHE A 38 -2.52 -2.03 16.45
C PHE A 38 -2.49 -1.06 15.26
N LEU A 39 -1.40 -0.31 15.12
CA LEU A 39 -1.20 0.58 13.99
C LEU A 39 -1.07 -0.19 12.66
N ASP A 40 -0.25 -1.24 12.58
CA ASP A 40 -0.14 -2.10 11.38
C ASP A 40 -1.51 -2.68 11.00
N PHE A 41 -2.23 -3.26 11.96
CA PHE A 41 -3.56 -3.79 11.73
C PHE A 41 -4.54 -2.71 11.24
N GLY A 42 -4.52 -1.53 11.86
CA GLY A 42 -5.34 -0.39 11.46
C GLY A 42 -5.04 0.11 10.04
N LEU A 43 -3.77 0.18 9.65
CA LEU A 43 -3.38 0.55 8.28
C LEU A 43 -3.79 -0.52 7.26
N ARG A 44 -3.68 -1.81 7.58
CA ARG A 44 -4.14 -2.90 6.69
C ARG A 44 -5.65 -2.86 6.50
N LEU A 45 -6.41 -2.58 7.56
CA LEU A 45 -7.86 -2.41 7.46
C LEU A 45 -8.22 -1.17 6.62
N LEU A 46 -7.51 -0.06 6.83
CA LEU A 46 -7.70 1.16 6.05
C LEU A 46 -7.38 0.94 4.56
N LEU A 47 -6.30 0.21 4.25
CA LEU A 47 -5.94 -0.17 2.89
C LEU A 47 -7.05 -0.97 2.23
N PHE A 48 -7.58 -1.98 2.92
CA PHE A 48 -8.68 -2.80 2.43
C PHE A 48 -9.92 -1.96 2.13
N ALA A 49 -10.33 -1.11 3.09
CA ALA A 49 -11.50 -0.23 2.93
C ALA A 49 -11.33 0.76 1.77
N ALA A 50 -10.14 1.35 1.63
CA ALA A 50 -9.81 2.26 0.53
C ALA A 50 -9.82 1.52 -0.82
N ALA A 51 -9.20 0.34 -0.91
CA ALA A 51 -9.14 -0.43 -2.15
C ALA A 51 -10.54 -0.90 -2.59
N VAL A 52 -11.35 -1.44 -1.68
CA VAL A 52 -12.72 -1.89 -1.98
C VAL A 52 -13.61 -0.71 -2.38
N SER A 53 -13.56 0.40 -1.65
CA SER A 53 -14.37 1.58 -2.00
C SER A 53 -13.96 2.16 -3.35
N ALA A 54 -12.66 2.30 -3.64
CA ALA A 54 -12.17 2.74 -4.95
C ALA A 54 -12.59 1.80 -6.07
N LEU A 55 -12.49 0.47 -5.85
CA LEU A 55 -12.87 -0.55 -6.80
C LEU A 55 -14.36 -0.50 -7.11
N VAL A 56 -15.20 -0.45 -6.08
CA VAL A 56 -16.66 -0.36 -6.23
C VAL A 56 -17.05 0.92 -6.95
N VAL A 57 -16.49 2.08 -6.56
CA VAL A 57 -16.78 3.36 -7.22
C VAL A 57 -16.37 3.33 -8.70
N MET A 58 -15.23 2.70 -9.03
CA MET A 58 -14.79 2.59 -10.43
C MET A 58 -15.61 1.60 -11.24
N VAL A 59 -15.92 0.41 -10.72
CA VAL A 59 -16.71 -0.60 -11.44
C VAL A 59 -18.17 -0.17 -11.61
N THR A 60 -18.70 0.58 -10.65
CA THR A 60 -20.05 1.17 -10.72
C THR A 60 -20.10 2.45 -11.57
N SER A 61 -18.96 2.94 -12.07
CA SER A 61 -18.90 4.08 -12.99
C SER A 61 -19.41 3.70 -14.39
N LYS A 62 -20.73 3.55 -14.51
CA LYS A 62 -21.43 3.40 -15.78
C LYS A 62 -22.22 4.67 -16.02
N GLN A 63 -21.92 5.38 -17.10
CA GLN A 63 -22.74 6.51 -17.54
C GLN A 63 -23.00 6.43 -19.04
N THR A 64 -24.24 6.13 -19.38
CA THR A 64 -24.78 6.21 -20.73
C THR A 64 -25.35 7.60 -20.94
N LYS A 65 -24.90 8.31 -21.98
CA LYS A 65 -25.47 9.61 -22.38
C LYS A 65 -25.78 9.57 -23.88
N LEU A 66 -26.91 10.17 -24.23
CA LEU A 66 -27.27 10.47 -25.62
C LEU A 66 -26.43 11.67 -26.06
N ILE A 67 -25.56 11.48 -27.04
CA ILE A 67 -24.85 12.58 -27.69
C ILE A 67 -25.58 12.88 -29.00
N PRO A 68 -26.12 14.11 -29.20
CA PRO A 68 -26.65 14.51 -30.49
C PRO A 68 -25.51 14.64 -31.50
N ILE A 69 -25.57 13.87 -32.57
CA ILE A 69 -24.74 14.00 -33.76
C ILE A 69 -25.53 14.78 -34.80
N ILE A 70 -24.93 15.85 -35.31
CA ILE A 70 -25.50 16.63 -36.41
C ILE A 70 -25.15 15.89 -37.70
N VAL A 71 -26.14 15.33 -38.39
CA VAL A 71 -25.96 14.58 -39.65
C VAL A 71 -26.17 15.49 -40.85
N ALA A 72 -27.01 16.52 -40.71
CA ALA A 72 -27.25 17.58 -41.69
C ALA A 72 -27.71 18.87 -40.95
N PRO A 73 -27.64 20.07 -41.57
CA PRO A 73 -28.00 21.34 -40.91
C PRO A 73 -29.43 21.40 -40.32
N SER A 74 -30.34 20.50 -40.72
CA SER A 74 -31.71 20.37 -40.21
C SER A 74 -32.04 19.01 -39.57
N LEU A 75 -31.07 18.07 -39.46
CA LEU A 75 -31.28 16.73 -38.89
C LEU A 75 -30.28 16.43 -37.78
N GLN A 76 -30.78 16.39 -36.54
CA GLN A 76 -30.06 15.99 -35.35
C GLN A 76 -30.42 14.53 -35.02
N SER A 77 -29.42 13.64 -35.03
CA SER A 77 -29.56 12.23 -34.65
C SER A 77 -28.97 12.02 -33.26
N PHE A 78 -29.72 11.44 -32.32
CA PHE A 78 -29.20 11.16 -30.99
C PHE A 78 -28.52 9.79 -30.99
N VAL A 79 -27.19 9.76 -30.92
CA VAL A 79 -26.45 8.49 -30.78
C VAL A 79 -26.15 8.25 -29.31
N VAL A 80 -26.59 7.09 -28.82
CA VAL A 80 -26.23 6.58 -27.50
C VAL A 80 -24.72 6.30 -27.51
N ARG A 81 -23.93 7.09 -26.78
CA ARG A 81 -22.51 6.79 -26.56
C ARG A 81 -22.34 6.42 -25.09
N ASP A 82 -22.01 5.16 -24.89
CA ASP A 82 -21.66 4.62 -23.58
C ASP A 82 -20.25 5.07 -23.19
N ALA A 83 -20.11 5.71 -22.03
CA ALA A 83 -18.82 5.86 -21.35
C ALA A 83 -18.72 4.78 -20.28
N LYS A 84 -17.99 3.70 -20.58
CA LYS A 84 -17.67 2.61 -19.64
C LYS A 84 -16.18 2.62 -19.34
N PHE A 85 -15.82 2.23 -18.12
CA PHE A 85 -14.42 2.07 -17.71
C PHE A 85 -13.64 1.07 -18.61
N GLN A 86 -14.34 0.12 -19.24
CA GLN A 86 -13.77 -0.87 -20.16
C GLN A 86 -13.31 -0.30 -21.50
N TYR A 87 -13.62 0.96 -21.82
CA TYR A 87 -13.17 1.58 -23.08
C TYR A 87 -11.83 2.31 -22.95
N SER A 88 -11.26 2.40 -21.74
CA SER A 88 -9.93 2.98 -21.55
C SER A 88 -9.00 1.97 -20.87
N PRO A 89 -7.85 1.62 -21.51
CA PRO A 89 -6.89 0.70 -20.92
C PRO A 89 -6.34 1.22 -19.58
N ALA A 90 -6.33 2.55 -19.36
CA ALA A 90 -5.89 3.14 -18.10
C ALA A 90 -6.82 2.80 -16.93
N PHE A 91 -8.14 2.84 -17.14
CA PHE A 91 -9.09 2.49 -16.08
C PHE A 91 -9.17 0.97 -15.87
N ILE A 92 -9.00 0.16 -16.92
CA ILE A 92 -8.87 -1.30 -16.77
C ILE A 92 -7.67 -1.64 -15.90
N TYR A 93 -6.52 -1.00 -16.15
CA TYR A 93 -5.32 -1.23 -15.35
C TYR A 93 -5.52 -0.84 -13.89
N LEU A 94 -6.19 0.28 -13.61
CA LEU A 94 -6.53 0.68 -12.24
C LEU A 94 -7.46 -0.33 -11.54
N VAL A 95 -8.49 -0.82 -12.23
CA VAL A 95 -9.40 -1.85 -11.69
C VAL A 95 -8.66 -3.15 -11.40
N ALA A 96 -7.76 -3.57 -12.29
CA ALA A 96 -6.94 -4.76 -12.08
C ALA A 96 -6.01 -4.59 -10.88
N ALA A 97 -5.31 -3.46 -10.78
CA ALA A 97 -4.44 -3.14 -9.66
C ALA A 97 -5.19 -3.11 -8.31
N LEU A 98 -6.38 -2.48 -8.28
CA LEU A 98 -7.25 -2.44 -7.12
C LEU A 98 -7.72 -3.85 -6.71
N SER A 99 -8.06 -4.70 -7.68
CA SER A 99 -8.49 -6.08 -7.42
C SER A 99 -7.38 -6.91 -6.79
N VAL A 100 -6.15 -6.82 -7.31
CA VAL A 100 -4.98 -7.49 -6.73
C VAL A 100 -4.69 -6.95 -5.33
N THR A 101 -4.79 -5.63 -5.14
CA THR A 101 -4.59 -4.97 -3.84
C THR A 101 -5.63 -5.42 -2.81
N CYS A 102 -6.90 -5.58 -3.19
CA CYS A 102 -7.93 -6.12 -2.30
C CYS A 102 -7.60 -7.54 -1.83
N LEU A 103 -7.24 -8.43 -2.76
CA LEU A 103 -6.87 -9.81 -2.44
C LEU A 103 -5.64 -9.85 -1.53
N TYR A 104 -4.62 -9.07 -1.88
CA TYR A 104 -3.41 -8.92 -1.08
C TYR A 104 -3.72 -8.42 0.33
N SER A 105 -4.58 -7.40 0.46
CA SER A 105 -4.96 -6.82 1.74
C SER A 105 -5.69 -7.82 2.64
N ILE A 106 -6.52 -8.72 2.08
CA ILE A 106 -7.19 -9.78 2.85
C ILE A 106 -6.15 -10.77 3.40
N ILE A 107 -5.26 -11.27 2.54
CA ILE A 107 -4.22 -12.24 2.92
C ILE A 107 -3.33 -11.65 4.02
N THR A 108 -2.87 -10.42 3.83
CA THR A 108 -1.98 -9.72 4.74
C THR A 108 -2.66 -9.35 6.06
N MET A 109 -3.95 -9.05 6.06
CA MET A 109 -4.72 -8.83 7.28
C MET A 109 -4.85 -10.13 8.10
N LEU A 110 -5.14 -11.27 7.45
CA LEU A 110 -5.17 -12.58 8.11
C LEU A 110 -3.81 -12.93 8.71
N VAL A 111 -2.73 -12.72 7.96
CA VAL A 111 -1.36 -12.93 8.46
C VAL A 111 -1.07 -12.05 9.68
N SER A 112 -1.50 -10.78 9.67
CA SER A 112 -1.31 -9.88 10.82
C SER A 112 -2.13 -10.34 12.05
N LEU A 113 -3.36 -10.82 11.85
CA LEU A 113 -4.18 -11.42 12.92
C LEU A 113 -3.52 -12.65 13.55
N PHE A 114 -3.00 -13.58 12.74
CA PHE A 114 -2.27 -14.74 13.26
C PHE A 114 -0.95 -14.35 13.95
N ALA A 115 -0.29 -13.30 13.46
CA ALA A 115 0.91 -12.77 14.08
C ALA A 115 0.64 -12.11 15.44
N ILE A 116 -0.56 -11.54 15.66
CA ILE A 116 -0.99 -11.03 16.98
C ILE A 116 -1.20 -12.19 17.96
N ALA A 117 -1.72 -13.33 17.50
CA ALA A 117 -1.89 -14.52 18.33
C ALA A 117 -0.56 -15.23 18.66
N SER A 118 0.50 -14.94 17.89
CA SER A 118 1.82 -15.54 18.07
C SER A 118 2.78 -14.60 18.82
N PRO A 119 3.64 -15.09 19.72
CA PRO A 119 4.47 -14.24 20.58
C PRO A 119 5.53 -13.39 19.83
N SER A 120 5.88 -13.73 18.58
CA SER A 120 6.75 -12.90 17.73
C SER A 120 6.68 -13.30 16.25
N PRO A 121 6.36 -12.39 15.30
CA PRO A 121 6.50 -12.69 13.88
C PRO A 121 7.98 -12.87 13.49
N SER A 122 8.30 -13.82 12.62
CA SER A 122 9.69 -14.05 12.21
C SER A 122 10.25 -12.88 11.38
N PRO A 123 11.56 -12.58 11.45
CA PRO A 123 12.17 -11.52 10.63
C PRO A 123 12.05 -11.80 9.12
N ARG A 124 12.03 -13.08 8.73
CA ARG A 124 11.77 -13.50 7.34
C ARG A 124 10.37 -13.10 6.87
N MET A 125 9.35 -13.28 7.72
CA MET A 125 7.97 -12.86 7.42
C MET A 125 7.89 -11.34 7.21
N LEU A 126 8.51 -10.55 8.10
CA LEU A 126 8.51 -9.09 7.98
C LEU A 126 9.18 -8.62 6.68
N PHE A 127 10.29 -9.25 6.30
CA PHE A 127 10.97 -8.94 5.04
C PHE A 127 10.08 -9.23 3.81
N LEU A 128 9.37 -10.38 3.80
CA LEU A 128 8.43 -10.70 2.72
C LEU A 128 7.28 -9.70 2.66
N LEU A 129 6.73 -9.28 3.80
CA LEU A 129 5.70 -8.24 3.86
C LEU A 129 6.19 -6.92 3.28
N ILE A 130 7.39 -6.47 3.63
CA ILE A 130 8.02 -5.26 3.08
C ILE A 130 8.12 -5.35 1.55
N LEU A 131 8.59 -6.50 1.02
CA LEU A 131 8.77 -6.70 -0.41
C LEU A 131 7.43 -6.62 -1.16
N PHE A 132 6.41 -7.32 -0.68
CA PHE A 132 5.10 -7.30 -1.32
C PHE A 132 4.37 -5.96 -1.15
N ASP A 133 4.46 -5.31 0.03
CA ASP A 133 3.90 -3.98 0.25
C ASP A 133 4.54 -2.95 -0.69
N THR A 134 5.85 -3.03 -0.90
CA THR A 134 6.59 -2.16 -1.83
C THR A 134 6.18 -2.40 -3.28
N LEU A 135 6.04 -3.67 -3.68
CA LEU A 135 5.55 -4.05 -5.01
C LEU A 135 4.15 -3.48 -5.26
N MET A 136 3.23 -3.67 -4.31
CA MET A 136 1.87 -3.17 -4.43
C MET A 136 1.81 -1.65 -4.40
N ALA A 137 2.66 -0.98 -3.62
CA ALA A 137 2.78 0.48 -3.63
C ALA A 137 3.15 1.00 -5.03
N GLY A 138 4.14 0.36 -5.68
CA GLY A 138 4.56 0.70 -7.03
C GLY A 138 3.46 0.49 -8.06
N VAL A 139 2.78 -0.66 -8.01
CA VAL A 139 1.65 -0.98 -8.91
C VAL A 139 0.49 0.01 -8.73
N MET A 140 0.14 0.35 -7.49
CA MET A 140 -0.92 1.32 -7.22
C MET A 140 -0.54 2.73 -7.65
N ALA A 141 0.71 3.15 -7.43
CA ALA A 141 1.20 4.46 -7.87
C ALA A 141 1.19 4.58 -9.40
N SER A 142 1.69 3.57 -10.12
CA SER A 142 1.70 3.58 -11.60
C SER A 142 0.29 3.54 -12.17
N ALA A 143 -0.59 2.71 -11.62
CA ALA A 143 -1.98 2.60 -12.07
C ALA A 143 -2.77 3.88 -11.81
N THR A 144 -2.62 4.47 -10.63
CA THR A 144 -3.27 5.74 -10.27
C THR A 144 -2.73 6.89 -11.11
N GLY A 145 -1.43 6.94 -11.39
CA GLY A 145 -0.82 7.94 -12.26
C GLY A 145 -1.34 7.85 -13.70
N ASN A 146 -1.40 6.64 -14.27
CA ASN A 146 -1.95 6.40 -15.60
C ASN A 146 -3.43 6.83 -15.68
N ALA A 147 -4.29 6.28 -14.81
CA ALA A 147 -5.70 6.64 -14.75
C ALA A 147 -5.93 8.14 -14.48
N GLY A 148 -5.13 8.73 -13.60
CA GLY A 148 -5.16 10.15 -13.27
C GLY A 148 -4.83 11.04 -14.46
N SER A 149 -3.82 10.68 -15.26
CA SER A 149 -3.45 11.42 -16.46
C SER A 149 -4.58 11.41 -17.51
N VAL A 150 -5.20 10.25 -17.76
CA VAL A 150 -6.33 10.12 -18.68
C VAL A 150 -7.54 10.89 -18.17
N ALA A 151 -7.81 10.81 -16.86
CA ALA A 151 -8.88 11.58 -16.22
C ALA A 151 -8.64 13.10 -16.33
N TYR A 152 -7.39 13.56 -16.17
CA TYR A 152 -7.02 14.96 -16.29
C TYR A 152 -7.24 15.49 -17.71
N ILE A 153 -6.81 14.74 -18.73
CA ILE A 153 -7.06 15.08 -20.14
C ILE A 153 -8.58 15.10 -20.40
N GLY A 154 -9.34 14.16 -19.85
CA GLY A 154 -10.81 14.17 -19.95
C GLY A 154 -11.49 15.38 -19.31
N LEU A 155 -10.91 15.92 -18.22
CA LEU A 155 -11.42 17.09 -17.50
C LEU A 155 -11.07 18.41 -18.21
N LYS A 156 -9.79 18.59 -18.55
CA LYS A 156 -9.27 19.86 -19.07
C LYS A 156 -9.36 19.96 -20.60
N GLY A 157 -9.30 18.83 -21.30
CA GLY A 157 -9.10 18.78 -22.74
C GLY A 157 -7.70 19.24 -23.15
N ASN A 158 -7.38 19.14 -24.43
CA ASN A 158 -6.17 19.69 -25.03
C ASN A 158 -6.47 20.18 -26.45
N SER A 159 -6.48 21.50 -26.65
CA SER A 159 -6.77 22.13 -27.95
C SER A 159 -5.70 21.84 -29.00
N HIS A 160 -4.43 21.66 -28.61
CA HIS A 160 -3.33 21.39 -29.55
C HIS A 160 -3.51 20.06 -30.31
N VAL A 161 -4.22 19.11 -29.72
CA VAL A 161 -4.50 17.79 -30.32
C VAL A 161 -5.99 17.56 -30.57
N ASN A 162 -6.80 18.64 -30.57
CA ASN A 162 -8.25 18.60 -30.73
C ASN A 162 -8.98 17.65 -29.74
N TRP A 163 -8.46 17.49 -28.53
CA TRP A 163 -9.10 16.69 -27.49
C TRP A 163 -10.11 17.52 -26.71
N ASN A 164 -11.40 17.28 -26.96
CA ASN A 164 -12.48 17.98 -26.28
C ASN A 164 -12.71 17.51 -24.83
N LYS A 165 -13.21 18.40 -23.98
CA LYS A 165 -13.55 18.11 -22.57
C LYS A 165 -14.68 17.07 -22.50
N ILE A 166 -14.38 15.87 -22.01
CA ILE A 166 -15.35 14.77 -21.87
C ILE A 166 -16.21 14.98 -20.63
N CYS A 167 -15.64 15.53 -19.55
CA CYS A 167 -16.34 15.69 -18.28
C CYS A 167 -17.47 16.72 -18.29
N ASN A 168 -17.55 17.58 -19.31
CA ASN A 168 -18.68 18.49 -19.50
C ASN A 168 -19.97 17.73 -19.91
N VAL A 169 -19.80 16.59 -20.60
CA VAL A 169 -20.91 15.72 -21.05
C VAL A 169 -21.19 14.61 -20.04
N TYR A 170 -20.12 14.03 -19.47
CA TYR A 170 -20.18 12.88 -18.55
C TYR A 170 -19.78 13.24 -17.11
N GLY A 171 -20.37 14.29 -16.54
CA GLY A 171 -19.98 14.80 -15.23
C GLY A 171 -20.11 13.79 -14.07
N LYS A 172 -21.10 12.90 -14.09
CA LYS A 172 -21.27 11.86 -13.04
C LYS A 172 -20.16 10.81 -13.14
N PHE A 173 -19.85 10.34 -14.34
CA PHE A 173 -18.74 9.42 -14.60
C PHE A 173 -17.41 10.03 -14.16
N CYS A 174 -17.13 11.27 -14.58
CA CYS A 174 -15.89 11.94 -14.19
C CYS A 174 -15.77 12.15 -12.69
N ARG A 175 -16.88 12.42 -11.99
CA ARG A 175 -16.86 12.48 -10.52
C ARG A 175 -16.53 11.12 -9.90
N HIS A 176 -17.09 10.01 -10.40
CA HIS A 176 -16.77 8.67 -9.90
C HIS A 176 -15.31 8.31 -10.19
N VAL A 177 -14.84 8.54 -11.40
CA VAL A 177 -13.44 8.30 -11.79
C VAL A 177 -12.48 9.13 -10.93
N GLY A 178 -12.77 10.42 -10.77
CA GLY A 178 -11.95 11.32 -9.94
C GLY A 178 -11.93 10.91 -8.47
N SER A 179 -13.10 10.59 -7.89
CA SER A 179 -13.17 10.10 -6.51
C SER A 179 -12.45 8.76 -6.33
N SER A 180 -12.61 7.82 -7.26
CA SER A 180 -11.91 6.52 -7.20
C SER A 180 -10.38 6.69 -7.33
N ALA A 181 -9.92 7.55 -8.23
CA ALA A 181 -8.50 7.86 -8.37
C ALA A 181 -7.93 8.53 -7.11
N ALA A 182 -8.68 9.45 -6.48
CA ALA A 182 -8.28 10.07 -5.23
C ALA A 182 -8.17 9.04 -4.09
N VAL A 183 -9.13 8.14 -3.96
CA VAL A 183 -9.08 7.06 -2.95
C VAL A 183 -7.94 6.07 -3.24
N SER A 184 -7.65 5.80 -4.52
CA SER A 184 -6.54 4.96 -4.95
C SER A 184 -5.17 5.59 -4.62
N LEU A 185 -5.06 6.92 -4.69
CA LEU A 185 -3.90 7.67 -4.24
C LEU A 185 -3.71 7.54 -2.71
N VAL A 186 -4.79 7.63 -1.95
CA VAL A 186 -4.76 7.37 -0.49
C VAL A 186 -4.29 5.94 -0.21
N ALA A 187 -4.80 4.94 -0.93
CA ALA A 187 -4.35 3.56 -0.81
C ALA A 187 -2.83 3.39 -1.09
N SER A 188 -2.30 4.09 -2.10
CA SER A 188 -0.86 4.11 -2.39
C SER A 188 -0.05 4.71 -1.24
N ILE A 189 -0.51 5.81 -0.63
CA ILE A 189 0.14 6.42 0.54
C ILE A 189 0.12 5.44 1.74
N VAL A 190 -1.00 4.77 1.98
CA VAL A 190 -1.13 3.79 3.08
C VAL A 190 -0.16 2.62 2.89
N LEU A 191 0.01 2.12 1.65
CA LEU A 191 1.01 1.10 1.35
C LEU A 191 2.44 1.57 1.68
N VAL A 192 2.79 2.81 1.34
CA VAL A 192 4.11 3.38 1.70
C VAL A 192 4.27 3.46 3.22
N LEU A 193 3.24 3.87 3.95
CA LEU A 193 3.28 3.89 5.42
C LEU A 193 3.46 2.48 6.00
N LEU A 194 2.80 1.46 5.46
CA LEU A 194 2.99 0.05 5.85
C LEU A 194 4.44 -0.42 5.62
N VAL A 195 5.04 -0.05 4.49
CA VAL A 195 6.46 -0.34 4.22
C VAL A 195 7.37 0.31 5.26
N VAL A 196 7.13 1.58 5.60
CA VAL A 196 7.92 2.31 6.60
C VAL A 196 7.77 1.68 7.98
N LEU A 197 6.55 1.36 8.41
CA LEU A 197 6.30 0.71 9.70
C LEU A 197 6.96 -0.67 9.79
N SER A 198 6.83 -1.48 8.74
CA SER A 198 7.44 -2.81 8.67
C SER A 198 8.97 -2.73 8.68
N SER A 199 9.55 -1.81 7.91
CA SER A 199 11.00 -1.55 7.87
C SER A 199 11.52 -1.08 9.22
N TYR A 200 10.80 -0.18 9.88
CA TYR A 200 11.13 0.28 11.23
C TYR A 200 11.08 -0.85 12.26
N SER A 201 10.07 -1.72 12.16
CA SER A 201 9.92 -2.88 13.05
C SER A 201 11.08 -3.88 12.87
N LEU A 202 11.54 -4.08 11.63
CA LEU A 202 12.68 -4.93 11.31
C LEU A 202 14.00 -4.30 11.78
N TYR A 203 14.20 -3.00 11.52
CA TYR A 203 15.36 -2.24 11.97
C TYR A 203 15.54 -2.32 13.50
N ARG A 204 14.46 -2.14 14.26
CA ARG A 204 14.49 -2.25 15.74
C ARG A 204 14.79 -3.66 16.27
N ARG A 205 14.69 -4.70 15.44
CA ARG A 205 14.99 -6.08 15.83
C ARG A 205 16.41 -6.50 15.46
N CYS A 206 16.99 -5.85 14.45
CA CYS A 206 18.36 -6.07 14.03
C CYS A 206 19.38 -5.25 14.85
N ARG A 207 18.93 -4.18 15.50
CA ARG A 207 19.72 -3.34 16.41
C ARG A 207 19.42 -3.72 17.86
#